data_AF-A0A916I3R5-F1
#
_entry.id   AF-A0A916I3R5-F1
#
_cell.length_a   1.000
_cell.length_b   1.000
_cell.length_c   1.000
_cell.angle_alpha   90.00
_cell.angle_beta   90.00
_cell.angle_gamma   90.00
#
_symmetry.space_group_name_H-M   'P 1'
#
loop_
_entity.id
_entity.type
_entity.pdbx_description
1 polymer ?
#
loop_
_entity_poly.entity_id
_entity_poly.type
_entity_poly.pdbx_seq_one_letter_code
_entity_poly.pdbx_strand_id
1 'polypeptide(L)'
;MRLIRFLLRLLRWMFRTRRRPLIVLIGVLLIAAPLSAWIERLTRFYGAPPLPTYDLVLEMTARWCGEVHAQWDRDWEAVIAALEALHAQKSDCGDGKSPFEQLYPAYYNYGAWLEKQGRINEALSAYQKALEIQPGGREAALALRRRGALTPVALEICPPSEVEAALAAIPPYIPSGISGFVHLEGGMLTVEGAPYRIRGVNYYPSRAPWRRFLTESDLEMVGAELDLIQGAGLNTIRIFVWYEALFTCPGSGPVPKADVLARLDGIIRLAAEKGLRLIVTLNDLPDLLVTPLYTQPEAANAQTLYLVQRYRYEPAILAWDLRNEGDVDSVRGYTTTRAVIDWLRALALEVRAADPNHLITAGWNENPQITAGIVDFMSFHHWRSAENLRERIKQVRAVSDKPLLLEEVGYASPADTVERQMVNLRAALSTAEAEGLMGWLIWTAFDFPTSATCIPPSCPSPDNSEHHFGLWRIDYSPKPAVEMVIREFGLP
;
A
#
# COMPACT_ATOMS: atom_id res chain seq x y z
N MET A 1 66.00 -14.72 -15.19
CA MET A 1 66.53 -13.33 -15.13
C MET A 1 67.33 -12.87 -16.35
N ARG A 2 68.14 -13.71 -17.02
CA ARG A 2 68.92 -13.29 -18.22
C ARG A 2 68.06 -13.05 -19.47
N LEU A 3 66.99 -13.84 -19.67
CA LEU A 3 66.07 -13.71 -20.82
C LEU A 3 65.25 -12.41 -20.80
N ILE A 4 64.76 -12.01 -19.62
CA ILE A 4 63.98 -10.78 -19.43
C ILE A 4 64.85 -9.53 -19.69
N ARG A 5 66.11 -9.55 -19.25
CA ARG A 5 67.08 -8.47 -19.54
C ARG A 5 67.43 -8.38 -21.04
N PHE A 6 67.42 -9.50 -21.75
CA PHE A 6 67.63 -9.53 -23.20
C PHE A 6 66.42 -8.96 -23.96
N LEU A 7 65.20 -9.37 -23.59
CA LEU A 7 63.95 -8.87 -24.18
C LEU A 7 63.73 -7.37 -23.95
N LEU A 8 64.05 -6.86 -22.75
CA LEU A 8 63.95 -5.42 -22.45
C LEU A 8 64.98 -4.57 -23.22
N ARG A 9 66.17 -5.13 -23.51
CA ARG A 9 67.17 -4.48 -24.37
C ARG A 9 66.74 -4.46 -25.84
N LEU A 10 66.11 -5.54 -26.31
CA LEU A 10 65.56 -5.65 -27.66
C LEU A 10 64.43 -4.65 -27.89
N LEU A 11 63.49 -4.55 -26.93
CA LEU A 11 62.39 -3.58 -26.95
C LEU A 11 62.88 -2.13 -26.94
N ARG A 12 63.88 -1.80 -26.12
CA ARG A 12 64.49 -0.45 -26.10
C ARG A 12 65.23 -0.11 -27.39
N TRP A 13 65.82 -1.10 -28.06
CA TRP A 13 66.45 -0.92 -29.38
C TRP A 13 65.39 -0.69 -30.48
N MET A 14 64.28 -1.46 -30.46
CA MET A 14 63.16 -1.34 -31.41
C MET A 14 62.48 0.04 -31.40
N PHE A 15 62.32 0.67 -30.23
CA PHE A 15 61.69 1.99 -30.13
C PHE A 15 62.58 3.16 -30.60
N ARG A 16 63.88 2.92 -30.85
CA ARG A 16 64.84 3.98 -31.23
C ARG A 16 65.06 4.11 -32.74
N THR A 17 64.64 3.15 -33.55
CA THR A 17 64.85 3.17 -35.01
C THR A 17 63.52 3.10 -35.78
N ARG A 18 63.06 4.23 -36.33
CA ARG A 18 61.92 4.30 -37.26
C ARG A 18 62.24 3.65 -38.62
N ARG A 19 62.20 2.32 -38.74
CA ARG A 19 62.18 1.64 -40.05
C ARG A 19 61.28 0.38 -40.07
N ARG A 20 60.19 0.51 -40.83
CA ARG A 20 59.32 -0.44 -41.60
C ARG A 20 58.89 -1.81 -41.01
N PRO A 21 57.61 -2.23 -41.19
CA PRO A 21 56.94 -3.27 -40.39
C PRO A 21 56.92 -4.66 -41.06
N LEU A 22 57.99 -5.09 -41.74
CA LEU A 22 58.00 -6.39 -42.45
C LEU A 22 58.88 -7.47 -41.80
N ILE A 23 59.72 -7.12 -40.83
CA ILE A 23 60.57 -8.09 -40.10
C ILE A 23 59.89 -8.57 -38.79
N VAL A 24 58.84 -7.88 -38.33
CA VAL A 24 58.14 -8.19 -37.07
C VAL A 24 57.29 -9.47 -37.17
N LEU A 25 56.83 -9.85 -38.36
CA LEU A 25 55.98 -11.05 -38.53
C LEU A 25 56.75 -12.37 -38.37
N ILE A 26 58.05 -12.40 -38.66
CA ILE A 26 58.85 -13.65 -38.62
C ILE A 26 59.41 -13.91 -37.20
N GLY A 27 59.64 -12.85 -36.41
CA GLY A 27 60.13 -13.00 -35.03
C GLY A 27 59.07 -13.43 -34.01
N VAL A 28 57.79 -13.11 -34.24
CA VAL A 28 56.69 -13.50 -33.32
C VAL A 28 56.27 -14.96 -33.53
N LEU A 29 56.49 -15.54 -34.72
CA LEU A 29 56.17 -16.93 -35.03
C LEU A 29 57.18 -17.96 -34.49
N LEU A 30 58.39 -17.55 -34.08
CA LEU A 30 59.41 -18.47 -33.53
C LEU A 30 59.45 -18.55 -31.99
N ILE A 31 58.53 -17.87 -31.29
CA ILE A 31 58.34 -17.99 -29.83
C ILE A 31 56.91 -18.49 -29.48
N ALA A 32 56.08 -18.81 -30.50
CA ALA A 32 54.74 -19.36 -30.28
C ALA A 32 54.75 -20.87 -29.93
N ALA A 33 55.80 -21.60 -30.31
CA ALA A 33 55.90 -23.04 -30.06
C ALA A 33 56.24 -23.45 -28.60
N PRO A 34 57.00 -22.68 -27.80
CA PRO A 34 57.26 -23.05 -26.39
C PRO A 34 56.21 -22.49 -25.42
N LEU A 35 55.36 -21.54 -25.83
CA LEU A 35 54.36 -20.93 -24.95
C LEU A 35 53.11 -21.83 -24.81
N SER A 36 52.72 -22.55 -25.87
CA SER A 36 51.64 -23.54 -25.82
C SER A 36 51.97 -24.71 -24.87
N ALA A 37 53.20 -25.20 -24.91
CA ALA A 37 53.68 -26.26 -24.02
C ALA A 37 53.80 -25.82 -22.54
N TRP A 38 53.95 -24.51 -22.28
CA TRP A 38 54.00 -23.96 -20.92
C TRP A 38 52.59 -23.67 -20.37
N ILE A 39 51.65 -23.25 -21.22
CA ILE A 39 50.23 -23.07 -20.89
C ILE A 39 49.56 -24.44 -20.63
N GLU A 40 49.86 -25.47 -21.43
CA GLU A 40 49.41 -26.86 -21.16
C GLU A 40 49.97 -27.43 -19.84
N ARG A 41 51.17 -27.00 -19.42
CA ARG A 41 51.76 -27.42 -18.15
C ARG A 41 51.14 -26.70 -16.96
N LEU A 42 50.75 -25.44 -17.12
CA LEU A 42 50.07 -24.66 -16.09
C LEU A 42 48.62 -25.11 -15.87
N THR A 43 47.87 -25.44 -16.92
CA THR A 43 46.51 -26.00 -16.81
C THR A 43 46.50 -27.42 -16.22
N ARG A 44 47.58 -28.20 -16.34
CA ARG A 44 47.73 -29.50 -15.65
C ARG A 44 48.13 -29.40 -14.17
N PHE A 45 48.79 -28.31 -13.75
CA PHE A 45 49.29 -28.17 -12.37
C PHE A 45 48.37 -27.33 -11.47
N TYR A 46 47.60 -26.41 -12.04
CA TYR A 46 46.52 -25.71 -11.36
C TYR A 46 45.26 -25.95 -12.18
N GLY A 47 44.56 -27.04 -11.88
CA GLY A 47 43.26 -27.32 -12.47
C GLY A 47 42.32 -26.16 -12.16
N ALA A 48 42.12 -25.25 -13.12
CA ALA A 48 40.90 -24.47 -13.14
C ALA A 48 39.76 -25.48 -13.28
N PRO A 49 38.77 -25.50 -12.38
CA PRO A 49 37.64 -26.40 -12.55
C PRO A 49 37.03 -26.14 -13.94
N PRO A 50 36.68 -27.19 -14.70
CA PRO A 50 36.04 -26.99 -16.00
C PRO A 50 34.76 -26.17 -15.79
N LEU A 51 34.53 -25.17 -16.64
CA LEU A 51 33.22 -24.54 -16.73
C LEU A 51 32.21 -25.67 -17.03
N PRO A 52 31.08 -25.76 -16.31
CA PRO A 52 30.12 -26.84 -16.51
C PRO A 52 29.67 -26.86 -17.97
N THR A 53 29.57 -28.06 -18.54
CA THR A 53 29.02 -28.24 -19.89
C THR A 53 27.53 -27.88 -19.89
N TYR A 54 26.99 -27.49 -21.04
CA TYR A 54 25.57 -27.15 -21.19
C TYR A 54 24.64 -28.27 -20.68
N ASP A 55 25.00 -29.54 -20.94
CA ASP A 55 24.25 -30.70 -20.46
C ASP A 55 24.29 -30.85 -18.92
N LEU A 56 25.42 -30.53 -18.28
CA LEU A 56 25.53 -30.55 -16.81
C LEU A 56 24.67 -29.47 -16.16
N VAL A 57 24.58 -28.29 -16.78
CA VAL A 57 23.69 -27.22 -16.31
C VAL A 57 22.23 -27.63 -16.44
N LEU A 58 21.84 -28.25 -17.56
CA LEU A 58 20.47 -28.75 -17.76
C LEU A 58 20.09 -29.85 -16.76
N GLU A 59 20.97 -30.82 -16.52
CA GLU A 59 20.74 -31.88 -15.53
C GLU A 59 20.64 -31.32 -14.11
N MET A 60 21.50 -30.35 -13.76
CA MET A 60 21.44 -29.66 -12.47
C MET A 60 20.15 -28.86 -12.31
N THR A 61 19.74 -28.08 -13.32
CA THR A 61 18.49 -27.32 -13.30
C THR A 61 17.29 -28.24 -13.12
N ALA A 62 17.22 -29.35 -13.87
CA ALA A 62 16.15 -30.33 -13.71
C ALA A 62 16.10 -30.94 -12.30
N ARG A 63 17.27 -31.21 -11.71
CA ARG A 63 17.37 -31.70 -10.33
C ARG A 63 16.87 -30.66 -9.32
N TRP A 64 17.30 -29.41 -9.42
CA TRP A 64 16.87 -28.35 -8.51
C TRP A 64 15.37 -28.08 -8.62
N CYS A 65 14.82 -28.06 -9.84
CA CYS A 65 13.38 -27.96 -10.05
C CYS A 65 12.61 -29.13 -9.43
N GLY A 66 13.13 -30.36 -9.57
CA GLY A 66 12.58 -31.53 -8.90
C GLY A 66 12.57 -31.39 -7.37
N GLU A 67 13.65 -30.85 -6.80
CA GLU A 67 13.76 -30.60 -5.36
C GLU A 67 12.73 -29.57 -4.88
N VAL A 68 12.61 -28.43 -5.57
CA VAL A 68 11.62 -27.39 -5.24
C VAL A 68 10.22 -27.97 -5.21
N HIS A 69 9.83 -28.74 -6.23
CA HIS A 69 8.48 -29.34 -6.30
C HIS A 69 8.26 -30.44 -5.26
N ALA A 70 9.27 -31.29 -5.00
CA ALA A 70 9.13 -32.43 -4.10
C ALA A 70 9.14 -32.04 -2.62
N GLN A 71 9.88 -30.98 -2.27
CA GLN A 71 10.12 -30.58 -0.89
C GLN A 71 9.29 -29.40 -0.42
N TRP A 72 8.52 -28.76 -1.30
CA TRP A 72 7.60 -27.71 -0.90
C TRP A 72 6.69 -28.21 0.24
N ASP A 73 6.58 -27.43 1.32
CA ASP A 73 5.90 -27.78 2.58
C ASP A 73 6.48 -28.97 3.38
N ARG A 74 7.63 -29.53 2.97
CA ARG A 74 8.28 -30.66 3.65
C ARG A 74 9.66 -30.33 4.20
N ASP A 75 10.51 -29.74 3.37
CA ASP A 75 11.89 -29.37 3.72
C ASP A 75 12.21 -27.99 3.13
N TRP A 76 11.99 -26.97 3.95
CA TRP A 76 12.19 -25.59 3.55
C TRP A 76 13.67 -25.23 3.29
N GLU A 77 14.61 -25.89 3.97
CA GLU A 77 16.04 -25.64 3.76
C GLU A 77 16.45 -26.13 2.37
N ALA A 78 15.97 -27.31 1.97
CA ALA A 78 16.18 -27.85 0.62
C ALA A 78 15.52 -26.97 -0.47
N VAL A 79 14.29 -26.52 -0.24
CA VAL A 79 13.57 -25.62 -1.17
C VAL A 79 14.35 -24.31 -1.36
N ILE A 80 14.76 -23.65 -0.28
CA ILE A 80 15.48 -22.37 -0.34
C ILE A 80 16.82 -22.57 -1.08
N ALA A 81 17.59 -23.61 -0.73
CA ALA A 81 18.87 -23.87 -1.39
C ALA A 81 18.71 -24.13 -2.89
N ALA A 82 17.68 -24.85 -3.31
CA ALA A 82 17.39 -25.11 -4.71
C ALA A 82 16.99 -23.83 -5.47
N LEU A 83 16.14 -23.00 -4.86
CA LEU A 83 15.72 -21.72 -5.45
C LEU A 83 16.89 -20.73 -5.59
N GLU A 84 17.75 -20.62 -4.58
CA GLU A 84 18.96 -19.78 -4.64
C GLU A 84 19.92 -20.26 -5.72
N ALA A 85 20.11 -21.58 -5.84
CA ALA A 85 20.95 -22.17 -6.89
C ALA A 85 20.40 -21.91 -8.29
N LEU A 86 19.08 -22.01 -8.49
CA LEU A 86 18.42 -21.69 -9.76
C LEU A 86 18.55 -20.20 -10.10
N HIS A 87 18.30 -19.32 -9.13
CA HIS A 87 18.43 -17.87 -9.31
C HIS A 87 19.87 -17.46 -9.65
N ALA A 88 20.87 -17.99 -8.94
CA ALA A 88 22.28 -17.73 -9.22
C ALA A 88 22.70 -18.17 -10.62
N GLN A 89 22.11 -19.24 -11.14
CA GLN A 89 22.33 -19.75 -12.50
C GLN A 89 21.47 -19.05 -13.56
N LYS A 90 20.63 -18.08 -13.18
CA LYS A 90 19.66 -17.43 -14.09
C LYS A 90 18.82 -18.45 -14.87
N SER A 91 18.49 -19.56 -14.22
CA SER A 91 17.69 -20.66 -14.77
C SER A 91 16.31 -20.69 -14.12
N ASP A 92 15.33 -21.29 -14.78
CA ASP A 92 13.98 -21.50 -14.25
C ASP A 92 13.48 -22.92 -14.54
N CYS A 93 12.30 -23.26 -14.03
CA CYS A 93 11.71 -24.58 -14.15
C CYS A 93 10.74 -24.72 -15.33
N GLY A 94 10.60 -23.69 -16.17
CA GLY A 94 9.65 -23.67 -17.29
C GLY A 94 8.17 -23.67 -16.89
N ASP A 95 7.86 -23.49 -15.60
CA ASP A 95 6.51 -23.46 -15.03
C ASP A 95 5.91 -22.05 -14.95
N GLY A 96 6.62 -21.06 -15.51
CA GLY A 96 6.24 -19.65 -15.49
C GLY A 96 6.48 -18.96 -14.14
N LYS A 97 7.17 -19.59 -13.19
CA LYS A 97 7.47 -18.99 -11.87
C LYS A 97 8.95 -18.66 -11.76
N SER A 98 9.25 -17.39 -11.50
CA SER A 98 10.62 -16.95 -11.23
C SER A 98 11.13 -17.58 -9.92
N PRO A 99 12.32 -18.22 -9.90
CA PRO A 99 12.91 -18.72 -8.67
C PRO A 99 13.15 -17.62 -7.63
N PHE A 100 13.50 -16.40 -8.08
CA PHE A 100 13.70 -15.26 -7.20
C PHE A 100 12.41 -14.85 -6.48
N GLU A 101 11.29 -14.77 -7.22
CA GLU A 101 9.99 -14.44 -6.65
C GLU A 101 9.50 -15.50 -5.66
N GLN A 102 9.86 -16.77 -5.89
CA GLN A 102 9.54 -17.88 -5.00
C GLN A 102 10.36 -17.90 -3.70
N LEU A 103 11.50 -17.19 -3.63
CA LEU A 103 12.30 -17.14 -2.40
C LEU A 103 11.55 -16.43 -1.27
N TYR A 104 10.75 -15.40 -1.55
CA TYR A 104 9.96 -14.71 -0.52
C TYR A 104 9.02 -15.67 0.24
N PRO A 105 8.07 -16.36 -0.42
CA PRO A 105 7.18 -17.28 0.29
C PRO A 105 7.94 -18.46 0.91
N ALA A 106 9.05 -18.92 0.32
CA ALA A 106 9.87 -19.98 0.90
C ALA A 106 10.51 -19.58 2.24
N TYR A 107 11.20 -18.42 2.29
CA TYR A 107 11.80 -17.90 3.51
C TYR A 107 10.76 -17.57 4.59
N TYR A 108 9.61 -17.01 4.20
CA TYR A 108 8.51 -16.78 5.14
C TYR A 108 7.99 -18.09 5.74
N ASN A 109 7.69 -19.09 4.91
CA ASN A 109 7.16 -20.36 5.40
C ASN A 109 8.20 -21.13 6.23
N TYR A 110 9.49 -21.02 5.89
CA TYR A 110 10.57 -21.55 6.72
C TYR A 110 10.58 -20.91 8.11
N GLY A 111 10.49 -19.58 8.17
CA GLY A 111 10.37 -18.85 9.44
C GLY A 111 9.16 -19.30 10.25
N ALA A 112 8.00 -19.46 9.61
CA ALA A 112 6.78 -19.93 10.27
C ALA A 112 6.91 -21.36 10.81
N TRP A 113 7.61 -22.23 10.07
CA TRP A 113 7.92 -23.59 10.52
C TRP A 113 8.88 -23.57 11.72
N LEU A 114 9.97 -22.78 11.66
CA LEU A 114 10.94 -22.63 12.75
C LEU A 114 10.27 -22.10 14.03
N GLU A 115 9.36 -21.13 13.89
CA GLU A 115 8.62 -20.55 15.00
C GLU A 115 7.74 -21.60 15.70
N LYS A 116 7.08 -22.49 14.94
CA LYS A 116 6.32 -23.63 15.50
C LYS A 116 7.21 -24.61 16.29
N GLN A 117 8.49 -24.72 15.93
CA GLN A 117 9.47 -25.54 16.66
C GLN A 117 10.09 -24.81 17.87
N GLY A 118 9.69 -23.56 18.16
CA GLY A 118 10.29 -22.75 19.22
C GLY A 118 11.67 -22.19 18.89
N ARG A 119 12.16 -22.34 17.65
CA ARG A 119 13.44 -21.82 17.16
C ARG A 119 13.33 -20.35 16.77
N ILE A 120 13.01 -19.50 17.75
CA ILE A 120 12.60 -18.11 17.50
C ILE A 120 13.67 -17.29 16.78
N ASN A 121 14.93 -17.32 17.22
CA ASN A 121 15.99 -16.50 16.61
C ASN A 121 16.22 -16.84 15.13
N GLU A 122 16.13 -18.12 14.78
CA GLU A 122 16.29 -18.58 13.41
C GLU A 122 15.07 -18.20 12.57
N ALA A 123 13.87 -18.28 13.16
CA ALA A 123 12.65 -17.78 12.51
C ALA A 123 12.75 -16.29 12.18
N LEU A 124 13.25 -15.47 13.11
CA LEU A 124 13.49 -14.04 12.88
C LEU A 124 14.48 -13.82 11.73
N SER A 125 15.57 -14.59 11.67
CA SER A 125 16.52 -14.51 10.55
C SER A 125 15.87 -14.88 9.21
N ALA A 126 15.02 -15.91 9.18
CA ALA A 126 14.32 -16.33 7.96
C ALA A 126 13.31 -15.27 7.49
N TYR A 127 12.57 -14.66 8.42
CA TYR A 127 11.67 -13.54 8.09
C TYR A 127 12.43 -12.30 7.61
N GLN A 128 13.60 -11.99 8.19
CA GLN A 128 14.46 -10.91 7.68
C GLN A 128 14.91 -11.19 6.24
N LYS A 129 15.32 -12.43 5.94
CA LYS A 129 15.66 -12.84 4.57
C LYS A 129 14.49 -12.69 3.60
N ALA A 130 13.27 -13.05 4.02
CA ALA A 130 12.08 -12.80 3.20
C ALA A 130 11.94 -11.30 2.87
N LEU A 131 12.12 -10.40 3.84
CA LEU A 131 12.06 -8.96 3.59
C LEU A 131 13.22 -8.41 2.75
N GLU A 132 14.41 -9.02 2.77
CA GLU A 132 15.49 -8.67 1.85
C GLU A 132 15.10 -8.94 0.38
N ILE A 133 14.31 -9.99 0.13
CA ILE A 133 13.82 -10.36 -1.21
C ILE A 133 12.64 -9.49 -1.62
N GLN A 134 11.68 -9.32 -0.71
CA GLN A 134 10.50 -8.50 -0.94
C GLN A 134 10.30 -7.54 0.24
N PRO A 135 10.86 -6.31 0.18
CA PRO A 135 10.78 -5.33 1.27
C PRO A 135 9.35 -5.00 1.70
N GLY A 136 8.39 -5.04 0.78
CA GLY A 136 6.95 -4.86 1.05
C GLY A 136 6.20 -6.13 1.48
N GLY A 137 6.92 -7.19 1.85
CA GLY A 137 6.37 -8.50 2.24
C GLY A 137 5.57 -8.44 3.54
N ARG A 138 4.24 -8.42 3.43
CA ARG A 138 3.32 -8.22 4.56
C ARG A 138 3.47 -9.28 5.65
N GLU A 139 3.56 -10.55 5.26
CA GLU A 139 3.55 -11.69 6.18
C GLU A 139 4.83 -11.76 7.02
N ALA A 140 5.99 -11.58 6.39
CA ALA A 140 7.28 -11.57 7.07
C ALA A 140 7.43 -10.32 7.98
N ALA A 141 7.00 -9.15 7.51
CA ALA A 141 6.99 -7.93 8.31
C ALA A 141 6.12 -8.07 9.56
N LEU A 142 4.93 -8.65 9.42
CA LEU A 142 4.05 -9.00 10.53
C LEU A 142 4.71 -9.93 11.53
N ALA A 143 5.36 -10.99 11.05
CA ALA A 143 5.99 -11.98 11.92
C ALA A 143 7.14 -11.39 12.74
N LEU A 144 8.00 -10.58 12.12
CA LEU A 144 9.05 -9.83 12.80
C LEU A 144 8.48 -8.83 13.82
N ARG A 145 7.41 -8.13 13.45
CA ARG A 145 6.79 -7.11 14.30
C ARG A 145 6.18 -7.71 15.56
N ARG A 146 5.48 -8.84 15.46
CA ARG A 146 4.93 -9.57 16.62
C ARG A 146 5.99 -9.93 17.67
N ARG A 147 7.26 -9.95 17.28
CA ARG A 147 8.41 -10.29 18.14
C ARG A 147 9.27 -9.08 18.50
N GLY A 148 8.86 -7.86 18.13
CA GLY A 148 9.66 -6.65 18.35
C GLY A 148 11.00 -6.64 17.60
N ALA A 149 11.13 -7.47 16.56
CA ALA A 149 12.36 -7.69 15.81
C ALA A 149 12.31 -7.12 14.38
N LEU A 150 11.22 -6.41 14.05
CA LEU A 150 11.15 -5.64 12.82
C LEU A 150 12.07 -4.42 12.98
N THR A 151 13.27 -4.51 12.44
CA THR A 151 14.16 -3.35 12.33
C THR A 151 13.54 -2.41 11.30
N PRO A 152 13.26 -1.15 11.65
CA PRO A 152 12.93 -0.10 10.69
C PRO A 152 13.92 -0.12 9.52
N VAL A 153 13.42 -0.30 8.29
CA VAL A 153 14.24 -0.05 7.11
C VAL A 153 14.63 1.43 7.18
N ALA A 154 15.93 1.72 7.05
CA ALA A 154 16.39 3.09 6.98
C ALA A 154 15.64 3.79 5.85
N LEU A 155 14.92 4.86 6.19
CA LEU A 155 14.08 5.57 5.23
C LEU A 155 14.96 6.11 4.10
N GLU A 156 14.49 5.97 2.86
CA GLU A 156 15.16 6.52 1.69
C GLU A 156 15.27 8.05 1.81
N ILE A 157 16.43 8.60 1.44
CA ILE A 157 16.75 10.02 1.52
C ILE A 157 17.07 10.55 0.11
N CYS A 158 16.42 11.64 -0.27
CA CYS A 158 16.70 12.40 -1.48
C CYS A 158 17.76 13.49 -1.21
N PRO A 159 18.61 13.84 -2.21
CA PRO A 159 19.46 15.02 -2.13
C PRO A 159 18.67 16.31 -1.86
N PRO A 160 19.19 17.28 -1.10
CA PRO A 160 18.47 18.52 -0.80
C PRO A 160 17.94 19.27 -2.04
N SER A 161 18.70 19.28 -3.13
CA SER A 161 18.29 19.92 -4.39
C SER A 161 17.07 19.24 -5.04
N GLU A 162 16.92 17.92 -4.86
CA GLU A 162 15.75 17.18 -5.36
C GLU A 162 14.52 17.48 -4.51
N VAL A 163 14.68 17.58 -3.18
CA VAL A 163 13.62 17.99 -2.26
C VAL A 163 13.12 19.40 -2.59
N GLU A 164 14.04 20.35 -2.77
CA GLU A 164 13.71 21.72 -3.16
C GLU A 164 12.98 21.77 -4.51
N ALA A 165 13.44 21.01 -5.51
CA ALA A 165 12.81 20.93 -6.82
C ALA A 165 11.40 20.32 -6.74
N ALA A 166 11.22 19.25 -5.99
CA ALA A 166 9.91 18.61 -5.80
C ALA A 166 8.91 19.56 -5.15
N LEU A 167 9.30 20.27 -4.08
CA LEU A 167 8.44 21.25 -3.42
C LEU A 167 8.12 22.46 -4.32
N ALA A 168 9.11 22.95 -5.08
CA ALA A 168 8.93 24.07 -6.00
C ALA A 168 8.04 23.72 -7.21
N ALA A 169 7.97 22.44 -7.59
CA ALA A 169 7.11 21.96 -8.67
C ALA A 169 5.63 21.91 -8.28
N ILE A 170 5.30 21.98 -7.00
CA ILE A 170 3.92 21.95 -6.53
C ILE A 170 3.31 23.36 -6.55
N PRO A 171 2.27 23.62 -7.37
CA PRO A 171 1.57 24.90 -7.30
C PRO A 171 0.84 25.03 -5.95
N PRO A 172 0.66 26.27 -5.45
CA PRO A 172 -0.21 26.53 -4.31
C PRO A 172 -1.60 25.94 -4.56
N TYR A 173 -2.16 25.28 -3.54
CA TYR A 173 -3.51 24.77 -3.64
C TYR A 173 -4.50 25.94 -3.63
N ILE A 174 -5.46 25.90 -4.55
CA ILE A 174 -6.54 26.89 -4.62
C ILE A 174 -7.81 26.17 -4.16
N PRO A 175 -8.38 26.57 -3.00
CA PRO A 175 -9.66 26.05 -2.55
C PRO A 175 -10.73 26.11 -3.62
N SER A 176 -11.55 25.08 -3.67
CA SER A 176 -12.70 25.00 -4.55
C SER A 176 -13.73 26.08 -4.21
N GLY A 177 -14.65 26.32 -5.14
CA GLY A 177 -15.69 27.34 -4.99
C GLY A 177 -16.84 26.97 -4.05
N ILE A 178 -16.84 25.80 -3.41
CA ILE A 178 -17.91 25.42 -2.47
C ILE A 178 -17.78 26.27 -1.20
N SER A 179 -18.88 26.92 -0.79
CA SER A 179 -18.87 27.82 0.37
C SER A 179 -19.21 27.10 1.67
N GLY A 180 -18.75 27.68 2.78
CA GLY A 180 -19.04 27.25 4.15
C GLY A 180 -18.29 25.97 4.57
N PHE A 181 -17.54 26.04 5.68
CA PHE A 181 -17.05 24.83 6.34
C PHE A 181 -18.21 24.10 7.02
N VAL A 182 -18.07 22.78 7.15
CA VAL A 182 -18.98 22.01 8.01
C VAL A 182 -18.56 22.22 9.47
N HIS A 183 -19.49 22.67 10.30
CA HIS A 183 -19.27 22.86 11.74
C HIS A 183 -20.05 21.81 12.54
N LEU A 184 -19.56 21.49 13.74
CA LEU A 184 -20.26 20.63 14.69
C LEU A 184 -20.73 21.47 15.88
N GLU A 185 -22.03 21.75 15.94
CA GLU A 185 -22.64 22.63 16.94
C GLU A 185 -23.82 21.92 17.61
N GLY A 186 -23.83 21.86 18.95
CA GLY A 186 -24.91 21.20 19.68
C GLY A 186 -25.12 19.72 19.32
N GLY A 187 -24.08 19.04 18.83
CA GLY A 187 -24.13 17.64 18.40
C GLY A 187 -24.70 17.41 17.00
N MET A 188 -24.96 18.48 16.23
CA MET A 188 -25.43 18.43 14.86
C MET A 188 -24.41 19.09 13.93
N LEU A 189 -24.29 18.57 12.70
CA LEU A 189 -23.48 19.24 11.69
C LEU A 189 -24.28 20.37 11.05
N THR A 190 -23.61 21.47 10.73
CA THR A 190 -24.19 22.61 10.03
C THR A 190 -23.26 23.11 8.93
N VAL A 191 -23.85 23.65 7.86
CA VAL A 191 -23.16 24.39 6.80
C VAL A 191 -23.90 25.69 6.63
N GLU A 192 -23.23 26.82 6.83
CA GLU A 192 -23.83 28.16 6.75
C GLU A 192 -25.12 28.30 7.59
N GLY A 193 -25.17 27.62 8.74
CA GLY A 193 -26.32 27.62 9.66
C GLY A 193 -27.45 26.66 9.29
N ALA A 194 -27.40 26.01 8.12
CA ALA A 194 -28.36 24.96 7.75
C ALA A 194 -27.90 23.60 8.30
N PRO A 195 -28.80 22.74 8.81
CA PRO A 195 -28.45 21.39 9.23
C PRO A 195 -27.87 20.57 8.08
N TYR A 196 -26.77 19.89 8.36
CA TYR A 196 -26.11 18.97 7.45
C TYR A 196 -26.21 17.56 8.03
N ARG A 197 -26.76 16.61 7.28
CA ARG A 197 -26.79 15.19 7.66
C ARG A 197 -25.95 14.41 6.66
N ILE A 198 -25.02 13.60 7.14
CA ILE A 198 -24.15 12.81 6.28
C ILE A 198 -24.97 11.66 5.67
N ARG A 199 -25.13 11.67 4.35
CA ARG A 199 -25.71 10.56 3.59
C ARG A 199 -24.77 10.28 2.43
N GLY A 200 -23.90 9.31 2.61
CA GLY A 200 -22.72 9.16 1.76
C GLY A 200 -22.35 7.74 1.41
N VAL A 201 -21.21 7.64 0.74
CA VAL A 201 -20.54 6.39 0.37
C VAL A 201 -19.05 6.49 0.66
N ASN A 202 -18.45 5.36 0.99
CA ASN A 202 -17.01 5.22 0.84
C ASN A 202 -16.72 5.12 -0.67
N TYR A 203 -15.68 5.81 -1.12
CA TYR A 203 -15.42 5.99 -2.54
C TYR A 203 -14.00 5.59 -2.91
N TYR A 204 -13.95 4.64 -3.83
CA TYR A 204 -12.82 4.32 -4.69
C TYR A 204 -13.35 4.31 -6.12
N PRO A 205 -12.59 4.80 -7.11
CA PRO A 205 -12.96 4.66 -8.49
C PRO A 205 -13.03 3.20 -8.90
N SER A 206 -14.09 2.80 -9.61
CA SER A 206 -14.36 1.38 -9.89
C SER A 206 -13.19 0.70 -10.61
N ARG A 207 -12.48 1.46 -11.45
CA ARG A 207 -11.34 0.97 -12.26
C ARG A 207 -9.97 1.19 -11.63
N ALA A 208 -9.88 1.90 -10.51
CA ALA A 208 -8.63 2.15 -9.80
C ALA A 208 -8.83 2.11 -8.27
N PRO A 209 -9.28 1.00 -7.68
CA PRO A 209 -9.50 0.92 -6.24
C PRO A 209 -8.22 0.71 -5.44
N TRP A 210 -8.30 0.95 -4.13
CA TRP A 210 -7.25 0.70 -3.14
C TRP A 210 -5.91 1.28 -3.58
N ARG A 211 -4.85 0.45 -3.70
CA ARG A 211 -3.49 0.89 -4.07
C ARG A 211 -3.38 1.59 -5.43
N ARG A 212 -4.40 1.48 -6.29
CA ARG A 212 -4.42 2.15 -7.60
C ARG A 212 -5.08 3.53 -7.56
N PHE A 213 -5.77 3.89 -6.47
CA PHE A 213 -6.57 5.11 -6.40
C PHE A 213 -5.77 6.37 -6.70
N LEU A 214 -4.65 6.59 -6.04
CA LEU A 214 -3.90 7.84 -6.24
C LEU A 214 -3.02 7.81 -7.49
N THR A 215 -2.65 6.62 -7.97
CA THR A 215 -1.68 6.46 -9.07
C THR A 215 -2.34 6.30 -10.43
N GLU A 216 -3.53 5.72 -10.51
CA GLU A 216 -4.16 5.28 -11.77
C GLU A 216 -5.57 5.84 -12.00
N SER A 217 -6.15 6.60 -11.05
CA SER A 217 -7.52 7.12 -11.24
C SER A 217 -7.64 8.10 -12.40
N ASP A 218 -8.53 7.83 -13.33
CA ASP A 218 -8.85 8.74 -14.42
C ASP A 218 -9.86 9.80 -13.96
N LEU A 219 -9.52 11.09 -14.10
CA LEU A 219 -10.35 12.19 -13.59
C LEU A 219 -11.67 12.36 -14.36
N GLU A 220 -11.73 11.98 -15.64
CA GLU A 220 -12.98 12.01 -16.40
C GLU A 220 -13.94 10.93 -15.87
N MET A 221 -13.41 9.72 -15.64
CA MET A 221 -14.17 8.63 -15.03
C MET A 221 -14.61 8.94 -13.61
N VAL A 222 -13.73 9.52 -12.78
CA VAL A 222 -14.09 10.02 -11.44
C VAL A 222 -15.23 11.01 -11.54
N GLY A 223 -15.15 11.98 -12.46
CA GLY A 223 -16.23 12.95 -12.69
C GLY A 223 -17.57 12.27 -12.96
N ALA A 224 -17.62 11.31 -13.87
CA ALA A 224 -18.84 10.57 -14.21
C ALA A 224 -19.36 9.71 -13.05
N GLU A 225 -18.48 9.08 -12.28
CA GLU A 225 -18.87 8.30 -11.09
C GLU A 225 -19.43 9.19 -9.98
N LEU A 226 -18.84 10.36 -9.75
CA LEU A 226 -19.36 11.31 -8.78
C LEU A 226 -20.72 11.91 -9.22
N ASP A 227 -21.01 12.00 -10.52
CA ASP A 227 -22.35 12.36 -11.03
C ASP A 227 -23.40 11.30 -10.66
N LEU A 228 -23.03 10.01 -10.69
CA LEU A 228 -23.94 8.93 -10.24
C LEU A 228 -24.22 9.03 -8.75
N ILE A 229 -23.18 9.31 -7.94
CA ILE A 229 -23.30 9.50 -6.49
C ILE A 229 -24.21 10.69 -6.17
N GLN A 230 -23.95 11.85 -6.80
CA GLN A 230 -24.77 13.05 -6.64
C GLN A 230 -26.21 12.80 -7.12
N GLY A 231 -26.40 12.15 -8.28
CA GLY A 231 -27.70 11.82 -8.85
C GLY A 231 -28.53 10.88 -7.98
N ALA A 232 -27.90 10.11 -7.09
CA ALA A 232 -28.59 9.31 -6.07
C ALA A 232 -29.03 10.12 -4.84
N GLY A 233 -28.72 11.43 -4.79
CA GLY A 233 -29.00 12.31 -3.66
C GLY A 233 -28.03 12.15 -2.50
N LEU A 234 -26.87 11.52 -2.71
CA LEU A 234 -25.81 11.41 -1.70
C LEU A 234 -24.99 12.70 -1.68
N ASN A 235 -24.52 13.10 -0.49
CA ASN A 235 -23.87 14.40 -0.27
C ASN A 235 -22.45 14.33 0.30
N THR A 236 -21.98 13.14 0.65
CA THR A 236 -20.67 12.93 1.27
C THR A 236 -19.97 11.74 0.64
N ILE A 237 -18.67 11.87 0.39
CA ILE A 237 -17.80 10.74 0.05
C ILE A 237 -16.67 10.62 1.09
N ARG A 238 -16.30 9.38 1.45
CA ARG A 238 -15.07 9.11 2.20
C ARG A 238 -14.01 8.54 1.26
N ILE A 239 -12.84 9.18 1.20
CA ILE A 239 -11.72 8.82 0.33
C ILE A 239 -10.47 8.50 1.14
N PHE A 240 -9.53 7.75 0.55
CA PHE A 240 -8.40 7.16 1.27
C PHE A 240 -7.09 7.60 0.66
N VAL A 241 -6.21 8.18 1.46
CA VAL A 241 -4.85 8.50 1.04
C VAL A 241 -3.83 7.65 1.81
N TRP A 242 -2.69 7.39 1.19
CA TRP A 242 -1.56 6.70 1.81
C TRP A 242 -0.24 7.25 1.25
N TYR A 243 0.82 7.15 2.05
CA TYR A 243 1.99 7.98 1.84
C TYR A 243 2.87 7.55 0.69
N GLU A 244 3.04 6.25 0.48
CA GLU A 244 3.90 5.74 -0.60
C GLU A 244 3.45 6.23 -1.98
N ALA A 245 2.14 6.42 -2.20
CA ALA A 245 1.64 6.96 -3.46
C ALA A 245 1.89 8.47 -3.60
N LEU A 246 1.81 9.24 -2.51
CA LEU A 246 1.87 10.71 -2.54
C LEU A 246 3.28 11.26 -2.38
N PHE A 247 4.16 10.52 -1.71
CA PHE A 247 5.47 11.00 -1.31
C PHE A 247 6.56 10.04 -1.76
N THR A 248 7.77 10.57 -1.89
CA THR A 248 9.00 9.81 -2.08
C THR A 248 9.98 10.15 -0.96
N CYS A 249 11.09 9.41 -0.85
CA CYS A 249 12.17 9.71 0.08
C CYS A 249 11.70 10.06 1.49
N PRO A 250 10.97 9.15 2.20
CA PRO A 250 10.35 9.45 3.49
C PRO A 250 11.36 9.89 4.57
N GLY A 251 12.66 9.60 4.39
CA GLY A 251 13.73 10.06 5.28
C GLY A 251 14.12 11.53 5.08
N SER A 252 13.66 12.16 4.01
CA SER A 252 13.84 13.59 3.70
C SER A 252 12.63 14.46 4.09
N GLY A 253 11.67 13.91 4.83
CA GLY A 253 10.39 14.57 5.12
C GLY A 253 9.35 14.37 4.01
N PRO A 254 8.31 15.22 3.93
CA PRO A 254 7.25 15.07 2.94
C PRO A 254 7.72 15.59 1.57
N VAL A 255 8.36 14.73 0.77
CA VAL A 255 8.76 15.05 -0.62
C VAL A 255 7.62 14.62 -1.57
N PRO A 256 6.79 15.54 -2.09
CA PRO A 256 5.57 15.20 -2.81
C PRO A 256 5.85 14.74 -4.26
N LYS A 257 5.05 13.80 -4.76
CA LYS A 257 4.98 13.41 -6.17
C LYS A 257 3.95 14.29 -6.87
N ALA A 258 4.42 15.20 -7.73
CA ALA A 258 3.62 16.30 -8.27
C ALA A 258 2.39 15.84 -9.07
N ASP A 259 2.55 14.81 -9.89
CA ASP A 259 1.47 14.23 -10.72
C ASP A 259 0.39 13.56 -9.86
N VAL A 260 0.79 12.84 -8.81
CA VAL A 260 -0.13 12.16 -7.88
C VAL A 260 -0.88 13.18 -7.02
N LEU A 261 -0.20 14.21 -6.53
CA LEU A 261 -0.82 15.29 -5.76
C LEU A 261 -1.79 16.11 -6.63
N ALA A 262 -1.44 16.38 -7.89
CA ALA A 262 -2.35 17.03 -8.84
C ALA A 262 -3.61 16.19 -9.12
N ARG A 263 -3.50 14.86 -9.12
CA ARG A 263 -4.64 13.97 -9.24
C ARG A 263 -5.56 14.08 -8.01
N LEU A 264 -5.00 14.08 -6.80
CA LEU A 264 -5.76 14.29 -5.56
C LEU A 264 -6.46 15.66 -5.56
N ASP A 265 -5.76 16.73 -5.95
CA ASP A 265 -6.34 18.07 -6.11
C ASP A 265 -7.53 18.05 -7.09
N GLY A 266 -7.41 17.31 -8.19
CA GLY A 266 -8.47 17.14 -9.18
C GLY A 266 -9.70 16.42 -8.63
N ILE A 267 -9.52 15.34 -7.87
CA ILE A 267 -10.62 14.58 -7.25
C ILE A 267 -11.37 15.44 -6.23
N ILE A 268 -10.65 16.16 -5.36
CA ILE A 268 -11.25 17.07 -4.37
C ILE A 268 -12.06 18.17 -5.08
N ARG A 269 -11.51 18.77 -6.15
CA ARG A 269 -12.22 19.77 -6.94
C ARG A 269 -13.50 19.22 -7.59
N LEU A 270 -13.44 18.03 -8.20
CA LEU A 270 -14.60 17.40 -8.83
C LEU A 270 -15.71 17.10 -7.81
N ALA A 271 -15.35 16.66 -6.61
CA ALA A 271 -16.31 16.47 -5.53
C ALA A 271 -16.99 17.79 -5.14
N ALA A 272 -16.20 18.86 -4.98
CA ALA A 272 -16.72 20.19 -4.66
C ALA A 272 -17.64 20.77 -5.74
N GLU A 273 -17.27 20.63 -7.02
CA GLU A 273 -18.08 21.07 -8.17
C GLU A 273 -19.46 20.39 -8.21
N LYS A 274 -19.55 19.18 -7.66
CA LYS A 274 -20.79 18.40 -7.55
C LYS A 274 -21.51 18.59 -6.21
N GLY A 275 -21.01 19.48 -5.35
CA GLY A 275 -21.59 19.77 -4.04
C GLY A 275 -21.38 18.67 -3.00
N LEU A 276 -20.46 17.74 -3.24
CA LEU A 276 -20.13 16.66 -2.31
C LEU A 276 -19.12 17.16 -1.26
N ARG A 277 -19.34 16.78 -0.01
CA ARG A 277 -18.33 16.94 1.05
C ARG A 277 -17.45 15.70 1.17
N LEU A 278 -16.23 15.86 1.65
CA LEU A 278 -15.25 14.78 1.77
C LEU A 278 -14.89 14.48 3.23
N ILE A 279 -14.86 13.20 3.58
CA ILE A 279 -14.05 12.72 4.71
C ILE A 279 -12.77 12.16 4.10
N VAL A 280 -11.62 12.71 4.49
CA VAL A 280 -10.32 12.29 3.94
C VAL A 280 -9.59 11.46 4.98
N THR A 281 -9.46 10.17 4.70
CA THR A 281 -8.75 9.21 5.54
C THR A 281 -7.24 9.31 5.28
N LEU A 282 -6.50 9.78 6.28
CA LEU A 282 -5.10 10.18 6.17
C LEU A 282 -4.09 9.04 6.37
N ASN A 283 -4.52 7.92 6.96
CA ASN A 283 -3.69 6.74 7.20
C ASN A 283 -4.49 5.46 6.96
N ASP A 284 -4.02 4.60 6.05
CA ASP A 284 -4.63 3.30 5.77
C ASP A 284 -3.62 2.14 5.89
N LEU A 285 -4.07 0.90 5.63
CA LEU A 285 -3.26 -0.32 5.73
C LEU A 285 -1.87 -0.25 5.07
N PRO A 286 -1.67 0.38 3.88
CA PRO A 286 -0.34 0.51 3.29
C PRO A 286 0.68 1.21 4.21
N ASP A 287 0.25 2.22 4.97
CA ASP A 287 1.13 2.97 5.86
C ASP A 287 1.57 2.12 7.07
N LEU A 288 0.84 1.06 7.42
CA LEU A 288 1.32 0.11 8.43
C LEU A 288 2.38 -0.84 7.92
N LEU A 289 2.39 -1.12 6.62
CA LEU A 289 3.20 -2.18 6.02
C LEU A 289 4.49 -1.63 5.42
N VAL A 290 4.41 -0.47 4.77
CA VAL A 290 5.52 0.10 3.99
C VAL A 290 6.35 1.06 4.84
N THR A 291 5.71 2.02 5.52
CA THR A 291 6.38 3.00 6.41
C THR A 291 5.75 2.95 7.79
N PRO A 292 6.18 2.03 8.67
CA PRO A 292 5.43 1.65 9.87
C PRO A 292 5.00 2.82 10.78
N LEU A 293 3.72 3.19 10.66
CA LEU A 293 3.09 4.33 11.35
C LEU A 293 3.43 4.47 12.85
N TYR A 294 3.38 3.36 13.59
CA TYR A 294 3.50 3.39 15.06
C TYR A 294 4.94 3.32 15.58
N THR A 295 5.89 2.89 14.75
CA THR A 295 7.29 2.73 15.16
C THR A 295 8.21 3.76 14.53
N GLN A 296 7.75 4.44 13.48
CA GLN A 296 8.41 5.58 12.83
C GLN A 296 7.40 6.69 12.57
N PRO A 297 6.72 7.20 13.62
CA PRO A 297 5.63 8.15 13.45
C PRO A 297 6.07 9.49 12.87
N GLU A 298 7.34 9.88 12.99
CA GLU A 298 7.80 11.21 12.59
C GLU A 298 7.62 11.48 11.08
N ALA A 299 7.99 10.51 10.24
CA ALA A 299 7.85 10.65 8.78
C ALA A 299 6.37 10.65 8.36
N ALA A 300 5.59 9.71 8.89
CA ALA A 300 4.16 9.59 8.64
C ALA A 300 3.38 10.84 9.11
N ASN A 301 3.68 11.35 10.30
CA ASN A 301 3.07 12.56 10.84
C ASN A 301 3.43 13.78 9.98
N ALA A 302 4.68 13.90 9.54
CA ALA A 302 5.08 15.00 8.65
C ALA A 302 4.33 14.96 7.30
N GLN A 303 4.08 13.76 6.76
CA GLN A 303 3.30 13.55 5.55
C GLN A 303 1.81 13.86 5.76
N THR A 304 1.21 13.44 6.89
CA THR A 304 -0.13 13.88 7.32
C THR A 304 -0.21 15.41 7.35
N LEU A 305 0.71 16.05 8.07
CA LEU A 305 0.67 17.50 8.28
C LEU A 305 0.86 18.27 6.97
N TYR A 306 1.64 17.75 6.02
CA TYR A 306 1.74 18.34 4.70
C TYR A 306 0.37 18.40 4.00
N LEU A 307 -0.39 17.30 4.00
CA LEU A 307 -1.71 17.25 3.37
C LEU A 307 -2.72 18.16 4.10
N VAL A 308 -2.76 18.08 5.42
CA VAL A 308 -3.62 18.93 6.25
C VAL A 308 -3.33 20.41 5.99
N GLN A 309 -2.06 20.83 5.98
CA GLN A 309 -1.69 22.22 5.71
C GLN A 309 -2.01 22.66 4.29
N ARG A 310 -1.84 21.79 3.28
CA ARG A 310 -2.16 22.08 1.89
C ARG A 310 -3.65 22.39 1.72
N TYR A 311 -4.51 21.60 2.35
CA TYR A 311 -5.95 21.63 2.13
C TYR A 311 -6.74 22.32 3.26
N ARG A 312 -6.08 22.91 4.28
CA ARG A 312 -6.74 23.55 5.45
C ARG A 312 -7.79 24.63 5.14
N TYR A 313 -7.81 25.14 3.91
CA TYR A 313 -8.75 26.14 3.45
C TYR A 313 -9.79 25.61 2.46
N GLU A 314 -9.82 24.30 2.20
CA GLU A 314 -10.76 23.65 1.29
C GLU A 314 -12.09 23.30 1.98
N PRO A 315 -13.18 24.05 1.79
CA PRO A 315 -14.41 23.77 2.52
C PRO A 315 -15.07 22.47 2.08
N ALA A 316 -14.76 21.94 0.89
CA ALA A 316 -15.28 20.64 0.46
C ALA A 316 -14.92 19.53 1.45
N ILE A 317 -13.78 19.62 2.11
CA ILE A 317 -13.41 18.67 3.16
C ILE A 317 -14.27 18.96 4.39
N LEU A 318 -14.92 17.94 4.89
CA LEU A 318 -15.73 17.96 6.11
C LEU A 318 -14.87 17.59 7.32
N ALA A 319 -14.12 16.49 7.19
CA ALA A 319 -13.30 15.98 8.27
C ALA A 319 -12.02 15.29 7.79
N TRP A 320 -11.01 15.34 8.65
CA TRP A 320 -9.85 14.47 8.64
C TRP A 320 -10.16 13.20 9.43
N ASP A 321 -10.22 12.05 8.75
CA ASP A 321 -10.20 10.75 9.41
C ASP A 321 -8.73 10.34 9.59
N LEU A 322 -8.24 10.38 10.83
CA LEU A 322 -6.82 10.20 11.09
C LEU A 322 -6.33 8.77 10.82
N ARG A 323 -7.21 7.76 10.93
CA ARG A 323 -6.83 6.35 10.79
C ARG A 323 -8.06 5.47 10.52
N ASN A 324 -8.00 4.72 9.44
CA ASN A 324 -8.96 3.67 9.14
C ASN A 324 -8.74 2.40 9.98
N GLU A 325 -9.74 1.95 10.73
CA GLU A 325 -9.73 0.73 11.54
C GLU A 325 -8.55 0.61 12.53
N GLY A 326 -8.24 1.69 13.27
CA GLY A 326 -7.10 1.69 14.20
C GLY A 326 -7.16 0.63 15.30
N ASP A 327 -8.36 0.20 15.72
CA ASP A 327 -8.56 -0.90 16.65
C ASP A 327 -8.13 -2.26 16.07
N VAL A 328 -8.39 -2.48 14.79
CA VAL A 328 -8.09 -3.72 14.07
C VAL A 328 -6.57 -3.95 13.98
N ASP A 329 -5.77 -2.88 14.05
CA ASP A 329 -4.32 -2.98 13.99
C ASP A 329 -3.74 -3.81 15.14
N SER A 330 -4.35 -3.67 16.31
CA SER A 330 -4.00 -4.47 17.48
C SER A 330 -4.48 -5.92 17.38
N VAL A 331 -5.69 -6.13 16.85
CA VAL A 331 -6.26 -7.47 16.61
C VAL A 331 -5.42 -8.26 15.59
N ARG A 332 -4.91 -7.58 14.56
CA ARG A 332 -4.04 -8.17 13.53
C ARG A 332 -2.58 -8.34 14.01
N GLY A 333 -2.25 -7.85 15.20
CA GLY A 333 -0.91 -7.96 15.79
C GLY A 333 0.12 -7.00 15.18
N TYR A 334 -0.32 -5.91 14.53
CA TYR A 334 0.59 -4.86 14.05
C TYR A 334 1.11 -3.99 15.20
N THR A 335 0.33 -3.78 16.25
CA THR A 335 0.75 -2.94 17.38
C THR A 335 -0.10 -3.24 18.62
N THR A 336 0.08 -2.50 19.71
CA THR A 336 -0.82 -2.54 20.87
C THR A 336 -1.89 -1.46 20.76
N THR A 337 -3.08 -1.70 21.32
CA THR A 337 -4.15 -0.69 21.39
C THR A 337 -3.64 0.61 22.04
N ARG A 338 -2.81 0.50 23.08
CA ARG A 338 -2.21 1.66 23.74
C ARG A 338 -1.35 2.49 22.79
N ALA A 339 -0.50 1.85 21.99
CA ALA A 339 0.35 2.56 21.02
C ALA A 339 -0.49 3.28 19.95
N VAL A 340 -1.59 2.66 19.47
CA VAL A 340 -2.52 3.32 18.55
C VAL A 340 -3.10 4.59 19.18
N ILE A 341 -3.60 4.50 20.41
CA ILE A 341 -4.27 5.62 21.09
C ILE A 341 -3.28 6.72 21.48
N ASP A 342 -2.07 6.37 21.93
CA ASP A 342 -1.03 7.34 22.28
C ASP A 342 -0.55 8.10 21.02
N TRP A 343 -0.36 7.39 19.89
CA TRP A 343 -0.08 8.02 18.60
C TRP A 343 -1.23 8.91 18.12
N LEU A 344 -2.47 8.41 18.15
CA LEU A 344 -3.65 9.15 17.70
C LEU A 344 -3.83 10.45 18.49
N ARG A 345 -3.62 10.40 19.82
CA ARG A 345 -3.69 11.59 20.67
C ARG A 345 -2.63 12.63 20.31
N ALA A 346 -1.39 12.20 20.05
CA ALA A 346 -0.32 13.11 19.65
C ALA A 346 -0.62 13.75 18.28
N LEU A 347 -0.96 12.93 17.29
CA LEU A 347 -1.24 13.42 15.93
C LEU A 347 -2.46 14.35 15.89
N ALA A 348 -3.54 14.05 16.60
CA ALA A 348 -4.74 14.89 16.62
C ALA A 348 -4.44 16.33 17.11
N LEU A 349 -3.53 16.49 18.07
CA LEU A 349 -3.09 17.81 18.55
C LEU A 349 -2.31 18.56 17.46
N GLU A 350 -1.42 17.89 16.74
CA GLU A 350 -0.64 18.48 15.65
C GLU A 350 -1.55 18.87 14.47
N VAL A 351 -2.50 18.00 14.09
CA VAL A 351 -3.49 18.27 13.04
C VAL A 351 -4.35 19.47 13.42
N ARG A 352 -4.87 19.52 14.65
CA ARG A 352 -5.67 20.65 15.13
C ARG A 352 -4.88 21.96 15.13
N ALA A 353 -3.57 21.92 15.44
CA ALA A 353 -2.70 23.10 15.37
C ALA A 353 -2.42 23.55 13.92
N ALA A 354 -2.30 22.61 12.98
CA ALA A 354 -2.10 22.90 11.57
C ALA A 354 -3.37 23.40 10.87
N ASP A 355 -4.54 22.94 11.32
CA ASP A 355 -5.84 23.21 10.74
C ASP A 355 -6.94 23.36 11.81
N PRO A 356 -7.35 24.61 12.10
CA PRO A 356 -8.43 24.89 13.04
C PRO A 356 -9.83 24.79 12.43
N ASN A 357 -9.97 24.58 11.12
CA ASN A 357 -11.26 24.68 10.41
C ASN A 357 -11.99 23.35 10.33
N HIS A 358 -11.28 22.27 9.98
CA HIS A 358 -11.87 20.96 9.72
C HIS A 358 -12.13 20.16 10.99
N LEU A 359 -13.13 19.28 10.94
CA LEU A 359 -13.39 18.31 12.01
C LEU A 359 -12.36 17.17 11.95
N ILE A 360 -12.15 16.50 13.08
CA ILE A 360 -11.25 15.36 13.24
C ILE A 360 -12.08 14.15 13.68
N THR A 361 -11.90 13.02 13.01
CA THR A 361 -12.41 11.70 13.41
C THR A 361 -11.33 10.64 13.32
N ALA A 362 -11.64 9.42 13.74
CA ALA A 362 -10.80 8.25 13.53
C ALA A 362 -11.70 7.02 13.37
N GLY A 363 -11.65 6.37 12.22
CA GLY A 363 -12.53 5.24 11.87
C GLY A 363 -12.22 3.97 12.66
N TRP A 364 -13.15 3.53 13.52
CA TRP A 364 -12.99 2.33 14.35
C TRP A 364 -13.93 1.21 13.89
N ASN A 365 -13.47 -0.04 13.83
CA ASN A 365 -14.38 -1.15 13.55
C ASN A 365 -15.23 -1.46 14.79
N GLU A 366 -14.63 -1.56 15.97
CA GLU A 366 -15.30 -1.79 17.27
C GLU A 366 -14.83 -0.82 18.35
N ASN A 367 -15.70 -0.57 19.34
CA ASN A 367 -15.38 0.23 20.53
C ASN A 367 -14.90 1.68 20.26
N PRO A 368 -15.63 2.49 19.48
CA PRO A 368 -15.21 3.85 19.14
C PRO A 368 -15.13 4.79 20.36
N GLN A 369 -15.77 4.47 21.48
CA GLN A 369 -15.75 5.28 22.71
C GLN A 369 -14.34 5.57 23.26
N ILE A 370 -13.34 4.76 22.91
CA ILE A 370 -11.94 4.99 23.32
C ILE A 370 -11.34 6.25 22.65
N THR A 371 -11.88 6.68 21.51
CA THR A 371 -11.40 7.87 20.79
C THR A 371 -12.12 9.14 21.24
N ALA A 372 -13.20 9.05 22.04
CA ALA A 372 -14.07 10.17 22.40
C ALA A 372 -13.34 11.41 22.96
N GLY A 373 -12.24 11.21 23.70
CA GLY A 373 -11.44 12.30 24.25
C GLY A 373 -10.41 12.92 23.28
N ILE A 374 -10.35 12.46 22.04
CA ILE A 374 -9.30 12.79 21.06
C ILE A 374 -9.89 13.46 19.80
N VAL A 375 -11.04 12.96 19.33
CA VAL A 375 -11.68 13.38 18.07
C VAL A 375 -12.82 14.38 18.31
N ASP A 376 -13.32 15.06 17.29
CA ASP A 376 -14.49 15.94 17.38
C ASP A 376 -15.80 15.15 17.42
N PHE A 377 -15.89 14.09 16.60
CA PHE A 377 -16.95 13.09 16.61
C PHE A 377 -16.35 11.69 16.51
N MET A 378 -17.03 10.70 17.07
CA MET A 378 -16.65 9.30 16.96
C MET A 378 -17.21 8.72 15.67
N SER A 379 -16.47 7.82 15.02
CA SER A 379 -16.98 7.06 13.88
C SER A 379 -16.75 5.56 14.06
N PHE A 380 -17.64 4.75 13.49
CA PHE A 380 -17.50 3.31 13.55
C PHE A 380 -18.07 2.56 12.33
N HIS A 381 -17.59 1.32 12.14
CA HIS A 381 -17.99 0.44 11.04
C HIS A 381 -19.01 -0.61 11.50
N HIS A 382 -19.90 -1.04 10.60
CA HIS A 382 -20.92 -2.04 10.90
C HIS A 382 -21.23 -2.98 9.73
N TRP A 383 -21.21 -4.29 10.01
CA TRP A 383 -21.37 -5.35 9.00
C TRP A 383 -22.40 -6.42 9.38
N ARG A 384 -23.24 -6.15 10.40
CA ARG A 384 -24.12 -7.15 11.04
C ARG A 384 -25.59 -6.73 10.89
N SER A 385 -26.49 -7.24 11.74
CA SER A 385 -27.91 -6.88 11.65
C SER A 385 -28.20 -5.48 12.20
N ALA A 386 -29.29 -4.86 11.73
CA ALA A 386 -29.79 -3.59 12.27
C ALA A 386 -30.13 -3.64 13.77
N GLU A 387 -30.55 -4.79 14.28
CA GLU A 387 -30.73 -5.01 15.72
C GLU A 387 -29.40 -4.89 16.47
N ASN A 388 -28.35 -5.55 15.97
CA ASN A 388 -27.02 -5.43 16.54
C ASN A 388 -26.47 -4.00 16.42
N LEU A 389 -26.76 -3.28 15.33
CA LEU A 389 -26.40 -1.87 15.18
C LEU A 389 -27.01 -1.03 16.31
N ARG A 390 -28.31 -1.20 16.58
CA ARG A 390 -29.02 -0.49 17.66
C ARG A 390 -28.39 -0.77 19.02
N GLU A 391 -28.05 -2.03 19.31
CA GLU A 391 -27.39 -2.40 20.56
C GLU A 391 -26.01 -1.75 20.70
N ARG A 392 -25.20 -1.76 19.64
CA ARG A 392 -23.87 -1.14 19.62
C ARG A 392 -23.97 0.37 19.86
N ILE A 393 -24.92 1.06 19.22
CA ILE A 393 -25.16 2.49 19.44
C ILE A 393 -25.52 2.76 20.92
N LYS A 394 -26.39 1.95 21.52
CA LYS A 394 -26.75 2.07 22.95
C LYS A 394 -25.53 1.87 23.85
N GLN A 395 -24.67 0.90 23.56
CA GLN A 395 -23.47 0.63 24.34
C GLN A 395 -22.48 1.79 24.30
N VAL A 396 -22.24 2.37 23.11
CA VAL A 396 -21.36 3.53 22.96
C VAL A 396 -21.92 4.74 23.71
N ARG A 397 -23.24 4.99 23.58
CA ARG A 397 -23.91 6.12 24.24
C ARG A 397 -24.04 5.97 25.76
N ALA A 398 -24.00 4.76 26.28
CA ALA A 398 -24.00 4.54 27.72
C ALA A 398 -22.75 5.12 28.42
N VAL A 399 -21.68 5.39 27.66
CA VAL A 399 -20.38 5.85 28.19
C VAL A 399 -19.85 7.13 27.54
N SER A 400 -20.54 7.68 26.53
CA SER A 400 -20.13 8.89 25.83
C SER A 400 -21.31 9.60 25.15
N ASP A 401 -21.42 10.91 25.35
CA ASP A 401 -22.37 11.77 24.64
C ASP A 401 -21.80 12.36 23.34
N LYS A 402 -20.57 11.98 22.97
CA LYS A 402 -19.90 12.48 21.78
C LYS A 402 -20.71 12.10 20.52
N PRO A 403 -20.90 13.02 19.55
CA PRO A 403 -21.59 12.72 18.30
C PRO A 403 -20.98 11.51 17.59
N LEU A 404 -21.83 10.72 16.94
CA LEU A 404 -21.48 9.41 16.40
C LEU A 404 -21.90 9.29 14.93
N LEU A 405 -20.96 8.87 14.08
CA LEU A 405 -21.14 8.61 12.66
C LEU A 405 -21.03 7.11 12.36
N LEU A 406 -21.96 6.57 11.57
CA LEU A 406 -21.81 5.24 10.98
C LEU A 406 -20.97 5.37 9.69
N GLU A 407 -19.65 5.35 9.84
CA GLU A 407 -18.71 5.70 8.75
C GLU A 407 -18.51 4.59 7.72
N GLU A 408 -18.84 3.34 8.08
CA GLU A 408 -18.95 2.26 7.11
C GLU A 408 -20.13 1.34 7.46
N VAL A 409 -20.95 1.06 6.45
CA VAL A 409 -21.94 -0.02 6.50
C VAL A 409 -22.09 -0.67 5.14
N GLY A 410 -22.04 -2.00 5.07
CA GLY A 410 -22.09 -2.69 3.79
C GLY A 410 -22.55 -4.14 3.90
N TYR A 411 -23.12 -4.64 2.82
CA TYR A 411 -23.48 -6.04 2.63
C TYR A 411 -23.16 -6.44 1.19
N ALA A 412 -22.26 -7.40 1.00
CA ALA A 412 -21.92 -7.88 -0.34
C ALA A 412 -23.14 -8.50 -1.03
N SER A 413 -23.27 -8.24 -2.33
CA SER A 413 -24.34 -8.75 -3.17
C SER A 413 -23.82 -9.40 -4.46
N PRO A 414 -23.27 -10.63 -4.41
CA PRO A 414 -23.21 -11.45 -5.61
C PRO A 414 -24.61 -11.57 -6.24
N ALA A 415 -24.67 -11.85 -7.53
CA ALA A 415 -25.84 -11.57 -8.39
C ALA A 415 -27.22 -12.00 -7.82
N ASP A 416 -27.31 -13.11 -7.10
CA ASP A 416 -28.53 -13.68 -6.53
C ASP A 416 -28.97 -13.06 -5.17
N THR A 417 -28.27 -12.02 -4.69
CA THR A 417 -28.50 -11.45 -3.35
C THR A 417 -28.68 -9.93 -3.34
N VAL A 418 -28.86 -9.29 -4.49
CA VAL A 418 -28.99 -7.82 -4.61
C VAL A 418 -30.22 -7.26 -3.86
N GLU A 419 -31.33 -7.98 -3.81
CA GLU A 419 -32.51 -7.62 -3.01
C GLU A 419 -32.21 -7.70 -1.51
N ARG A 420 -31.42 -8.68 -1.09
CA ARG A 420 -31.03 -8.85 0.31
C ARG A 420 -30.12 -7.72 0.77
N GLN A 421 -29.18 -7.29 -0.06
CA GLN A 421 -28.37 -6.10 0.21
C GLN A 421 -29.26 -4.87 0.39
N MET A 422 -30.22 -4.63 -0.50
CA MET A 422 -31.16 -3.50 -0.37
C MET A 422 -31.91 -3.55 0.96
N VAL A 423 -32.47 -4.71 1.34
CA VAL A 423 -33.22 -4.87 2.60
C VAL A 423 -32.33 -4.60 3.83
N ASN A 424 -31.13 -5.16 3.85
CA ASN A 424 -30.20 -5.01 4.96
C ASN A 424 -29.67 -3.57 5.08
N LEU A 425 -29.33 -2.94 3.95
CA LEU A 425 -28.96 -1.52 3.92
C LEU A 425 -30.10 -0.67 4.46
N ARG A 426 -31.31 -0.77 3.88
CA ARG A 426 -32.48 -0.02 4.35
C ARG A 426 -32.68 -0.14 5.87
N ALA A 427 -32.61 -1.36 6.42
CA ALA A 427 -32.76 -1.57 7.85
C ALA A 427 -31.67 -0.88 8.68
N ALA A 428 -30.41 -0.94 8.23
CA ALA A 428 -29.29 -0.29 8.92
C ALA A 428 -29.34 1.23 8.82
N LEU A 429 -29.60 1.79 7.63
CA LEU A 429 -29.69 3.24 7.41
C LEU A 429 -30.86 3.85 8.20
N SER A 430 -32.05 3.23 8.14
CA SER A 430 -33.19 3.66 8.95
C SER A 430 -32.89 3.58 10.44
N THR A 431 -32.12 2.59 10.89
CA THR A 431 -31.70 2.50 12.29
C THR A 431 -30.72 3.61 12.65
N ALA A 432 -29.72 3.90 11.81
CA ALA A 432 -28.80 5.01 12.03
C ALA A 432 -29.54 6.36 12.15
N GLU A 433 -30.50 6.63 11.29
CA GLU A 433 -31.30 7.87 11.36
C GLU A 433 -32.27 7.91 12.54
N ALA A 434 -32.95 6.80 12.84
CA ALA A 434 -33.89 6.71 13.96
C ALA A 434 -33.20 6.81 15.32
N GLU A 435 -31.99 6.26 15.44
CA GLU A 435 -31.16 6.42 16.63
C GLU A 435 -30.47 7.80 16.65
N GLY A 436 -30.60 8.65 15.63
CA GLY A 436 -30.04 10.00 15.63
C GLY A 436 -28.52 10.03 15.55
N LEU A 437 -27.92 9.16 14.75
CA LEU A 437 -26.53 9.33 14.34
C LEU A 437 -26.37 10.57 13.45
N MET A 438 -25.15 11.10 13.33
CA MET A 438 -24.84 12.23 12.44
C MET A 438 -25.10 11.92 10.97
N GLY A 439 -25.17 10.63 10.64
CA GLY A 439 -25.39 10.13 9.31
C GLY A 439 -24.80 8.75 9.12
N TRP A 440 -24.57 8.40 7.87
CA TRP A 440 -24.03 7.11 7.47
C TRP A 440 -23.25 7.22 6.15
N LEU A 441 -22.26 6.35 5.96
CA LEU A 441 -21.64 6.12 4.66
C LEU A 441 -21.66 4.63 4.30
N ILE A 442 -22.15 4.32 3.10
CA ILE A 442 -22.23 2.94 2.61
C ILE A 442 -20.85 2.50 2.11
N TRP A 443 -20.37 1.35 2.56
CA TRP A 443 -19.28 0.62 1.91
C TRP A 443 -19.90 -0.32 0.86
N THR A 444 -19.79 -0.02 -0.43
CA THR A 444 -19.08 1.11 -1.07
C THR A 444 -19.87 1.64 -2.27
N ALA A 445 -19.39 2.67 -2.96
CA ALA A 445 -20.10 3.21 -4.12
C ALA A 445 -20.25 2.17 -5.25
N PHE A 446 -19.13 1.61 -5.74
CA PHE A 446 -19.11 0.76 -6.94
C PHE A 446 -18.61 -0.65 -6.65
N ASP A 447 -19.13 -1.62 -7.40
CA ASP A 447 -18.49 -2.93 -7.52
C ASP A 447 -17.15 -2.77 -8.27
N PHE A 448 -16.22 -3.67 -7.99
CA PHE A 448 -14.88 -3.65 -8.57
C PHE A 448 -14.66 -4.85 -9.50
N PRO A 449 -14.19 -4.64 -10.73
CA PRO A 449 -13.79 -5.75 -11.59
C PRO A 449 -12.48 -6.37 -11.08
N THR A 450 -12.36 -7.70 -11.17
CA THR A 450 -11.15 -8.43 -10.76
C THR A 450 -9.87 -7.88 -11.40
N SER A 451 -9.95 -7.37 -12.62
CA SER A 451 -8.80 -6.77 -13.31
C SER A 451 -8.27 -5.51 -12.63
N ALA A 452 -9.13 -4.73 -11.98
CA ALA A 452 -8.73 -3.52 -11.25
C ALA A 452 -8.17 -3.85 -9.86
N THR A 453 -8.64 -4.94 -9.25
CA THR A 453 -8.26 -5.37 -7.91
C THR A 453 -7.04 -6.30 -7.88
N CYS A 454 -6.71 -6.91 -9.02
CA CYS A 454 -5.56 -7.77 -9.21
C CYS A 454 -4.27 -6.95 -9.30
N ILE A 455 -3.38 -7.14 -8.31
CA ILE A 455 -2.00 -6.68 -8.34
C ILE A 455 -1.12 -7.94 -8.29
N PRO A 456 -0.65 -8.42 -9.46
CA PRO A 456 0.14 -9.64 -9.52
C PRO A 456 1.36 -9.62 -8.58
N PRO A 457 1.73 -10.78 -7.98
CA PRO A 457 1.09 -12.09 -8.16
C PRO A 457 -0.15 -12.31 -7.27
N SER A 458 -0.45 -11.38 -6.36
CA SER A 458 -1.48 -11.54 -5.32
C SER A 458 -2.84 -11.01 -5.79
N CYS A 459 -3.46 -11.71 -6.74
CA CYS A 459 -4.76 -11.32 -7.27
C CYS A 459 -5.91 -11.94 -6.47
N PRO A 460 -6.90 -11.14 -6.02
CA PRO A 460 -8.07 -11.67 -5.35
C PRO A 460 -8.88 -12.62 -6.25
N SER A 461 -9.53 -13.62 -5.64
CA SER A 461 -10.51 -14.45 -6.34
C SER A 461 -11.61 -13.57 -6.95
N PRO A 462 -12.13 -13.87 -8.15
CA PRO A 462 -13.33 -13.23 -8.67
C PRO A 462 -14.50 -13.24 -7.69
N ASP A 463 -14.64 -14.30 -6.90
CA ASP A 463 -15.70 -14.49 -5.89
C ASP A 463 -15.45 -13.73 -4.58
N ASN A 464 -14.41 -12.89 -4.51
CA ASN A 464 -14.15 -12.07 -3.33
C ASN A 464 -15.34 -11.14 -3.07
N SER A 465 -15.89 -11.18 -1.86
CA SER A 465 -17.00 -10.32 -1.44
C SER A 465 -16.71 -8.83 -1.63
N GLU A 466 -15.45 -8.41 -1.49
CA GLU A 466 -15.03 -7.02 -1.72
C GLU A 466 -15.39 -6.48 -3.11
N HIS A 467 -15.55 -7.36 -4.11
CA HIS A 467 -15.96 -6.96 -5.45
C HIS A 467 -17.45 -6.62 -5.58
N HIS A 468 -18.27 -6.92 -4.56
CA HIS A 468 -19.72 -6.97 -4.67
C HIS A 468 -20.47 -6.11 -3.65
N PHE A 469 -19.78 -5.24 -2.91
CA PHE A 469 -20.40 -4.33 -1.94
C PHE A 469 -21.05 -3.08 -2.56
N GLY A 470 -20.75 -2.77 -3.83
CA GLY A 470 -21.18 -1.55 -4.50
C GLY A 470 -22.70 -1.37 -4.54
N LEU A 471 -23.13 -0.11 -4.60
CA LEU A 471 -24.49 0.28 -5.01
C LEU A 471 -24.68 0.19 -6.53
N TRP A 472 -23.62 0.47 -7.29
CA TRP A 472 -23.59 0.30 -8.74
C TRP A 472 -22.71 -0.90 -9.12
N ARG A 473 -23.09 -1.60 -10.18
CA ARG A 473 -22.30 -2.69 -10.75
C ARG A 473 -21.08 -2.15 -11.50
N ILE A 474 -20.19 -3.05 -11.94
CA ILE A 474 -18.99 -2.73 -12.73
C ILE A 474 -19.27 -2.04 -14.08
N ASP A 475 -20.50 -2.13 -14.58
CA ASP A 475 -21.01 -1.47 -15.79
C ASP A 475 -21.79 -0.18 -15.49
N TYR A 476 -21.74 0.26 -14.23
CA TYR A 476 -22.46 1.42 -13.68
C TYR A 476 -23.99 1.29 -13.66
N SER A 477 -24.55 0.10 -13.95
CA SER A 477 -25.98 -0.12 -13.76
C SER A 477 -26.32 -0.11 -12.26
N PRO A 478 -27.41 0.58 -11.85
CA PRO A 478 -27.80 0.65 -10.44
C PRO A 478 -28.29 -0.72 -9.94
N LYS A 479 -27.92 -1.08 -8.71
CA LYS A 479 -28.59 -2.16 -7.96
C LYS A 479 -29.89 -1.62 -7.33
N PRO A 480 -30.82 -2.49 -6.88
CA PRO A 480 -32.07 -2.04 -6.23
C PRO A 480 -31.85 -1.10 -5.03
N ALA A 481 -30.70 -1.20 -4.37
CA ALA A 481 -30.32 -0.31 -3.27
C ALA A 481 -30.21 1.17 -3.69
N VAL A 482 -29.85 1.48 -4.94
CA VAL A 482 -29.79 2.88 -5.43
C VAL A 482 -31.17 3.51 -5.45
N GLU A 483 -32.16 2.81 -6.00
CA GLU A 483 -33.55 3.29 -6.06
C GLU A 483 -34.12 3.47 -4.64
N MET A 484 -33.78 2.54 -3.72
CA MET A 484 -34.13 2.66 -2.31
C MET A 484 -33.52 3.92 -1.68
N VAL A 485 -32.24 4.18 -1.91
CA VAL A 485 -31.57 5.38 -1.41
C VAL A 485 -32.25 6.64 -1.95
N ILE A 486 -32.49 6.73 -3.26
CA ILE A 486 -33.13 7.90 -3.89
C ILE A 486 -34.50 8.16 -3.27
N ARG A 487 -35.35 7.13 -3.15
CA ARG A 487 -36.74 7.30 -2.71
C ARG A 487 -36.89 7.62 -1.23
N GLU A 488 -36.01 7.08 -0.39
CA GLU A 488 -36.19 7.13 1.07
C GLU A 488 -35.21 8.05 1.78
N PHE A 489 -34.05 8.28 1.16
CA PHE A 489 -32.95 9.03 1.76
C PHE A 489 -32.36 10.09 0.83
N GLY A 490 -32.83 10.21 -0.40
CA GLY A 490 -32.42 11.28 -1.30
C GLY A 490 -32.63 12.64 -0.65
N LEU A 491 -31.73 13.59 -0.94
CA LEU A 491 -31.99 14.98 -0.62
C LEU A 491 -33.21 15.46 -1.46
N PRO A 492 -34.14 16.22 -0.85
CA PRO A 492 -35.37 16.69 -1.52
C PRO A 492 -35.11 17.65 -2.69
#